data_AF-A0A8J7XQE9-F1
#
_entry.id   AF-A0A8J7XQE9-F1
#
_cell.length_a   1.000
_cell.length_b   1.000
_cell.length_c   1.000
_cell.angle_alpha   90.00
_cell.angle_beta   90.00
_cell.angle_gamma   90.00
#
_symmetry.space_group_name_H-M   'P 1'
#
loop_
_entity.id
_entity.type
_entity.pdbx_description
1 polymer ?
#
loop_
_entity_poly.entity_id
_entity_poly.type
_entity_poly.pdbx_seq_one_letter_code
_entity_poly.pdbx_strand_id
1 'polypeptide(L)'
;MEEKSPLGSPVKEKKGKVVTLEMSFEKAKSKYLKKYPLRLTELWRENKEENTMLIMDQESAETFKFNISALEMWKMCNGDHTVEDIVQHMCNTMDNAHYETVLQDTLGFFMTLEKLDLLGWKDD
;
A
#
# COMPACT_ATOMS: atom_id res chain seq x y z
N MET A 1 9.48 1.54 24.64
CA MET A 1 8.24 1.06 24.02
C MET A 1 8.45 1.20 22.52
N GLU A 2 8.67 0.09 21.82
CA GLU A 2 8.75 0.09 20.36
C GLU A 2 7.32 0.09 19.82
N GLU A 3 6.89 1.21 19.22
CA GLU A 3 5.67 1.26 18.41
C GLU A 3 5.88 0.38 17.18
N LYS A 4 5.24 -0.79 17.17
CA LYS A 4 5.19 -1.64 15.99
C LYS A 4 4.07 -1.13 15.09
N SER A 5 4.40 -0.68 13.88
CA SER A 5 3.39 -0.34 12.87
C SER A 5 2.42 -1.51 12.66
N PRO A 6 1.10 -1.28 12.70
CA PRO A 6 0.10 -2.33 12.59
C PRO A 6 0.06 -2.98 11.20
N LEU A 7 0.66 -2.33 10.21
CA LEU A 7 0.50 -2.64 8.80
C LEU A 7 1.63 -3.44 8.16
N GLY A 8 2.61 -3.93 8.92
CA GLY A 8 3.66 -4.85 8.47
C GLY A 8 4.29 -4.45 7.12
N SER A 9 5.39 -3.69 7.15
CA SER A 9 6.09 -3.23 5.95
C SER A 9 6.37 -4.38 4.97
N PRO A 10 6.30 -4.15 3.64
CA PRO A 10 6.69 -5.16 2.66
C PRO A 10 8.12 -5.63 2.93
N VAL A 11 8.26 -6.87 3.38
CA VAL A 11 9.57 -7.47 3.65
C VAL A 11 10.14 -7.92 2.32
N LYS A 12 11.03 -7.11 1.73
CA LYS A 12 11.98 -7.62 0.75
C LYS A 12 12.92 -8.58 1.48
N GLU A 13 12.93 -9.86 1.12
CA GLU A 13 14.08 -10.74 1.38
C GLU A 13 15.26 -10.34 0.46
N LYS A 14 15.71 -9.08 0.58
CA LYS A 14 16.97 -8.58 0.06
C LYS A 14 17.49 -7.58 1.09
N LYS A 15 18.59 -7.96 1.76
CA LYS A 15 19.41 -7.19 2.70
C LYS A 15 19.04 -5.70 2.81
N GLY A 16 18.31 -5.38 3.88
CA GLY A 16 18.19 -4.07 4.53
C GLY A 16 18.42 -2.83 3.67
N LYS A 17 17.38 -2.37 2.98
CA LYS A 17 17.26 -0.96 2.60
C LYS A 17 15.91 -0.45 3.09
N VAL A 18 15.93 0.20 4.25
CA VAL A 18 14.75 0.90 4.79
C VAL A 18 14.42 2.02 3.80
N VAL A 19 13.24 1.97 3.19
CA VAL A 19 12.77 3.03 2.29
C VAL A 19 12.27 4.17 3.17
N THR A 20 13.12 5.16 3.39
CA THR A 20 12.71 6.42 4.03
C THR A 20 11.81 7.21 3.09
N LEU A 21 10.71 7.75 3.63
CA LEU A 21 9.90 8.75 2.94
C LEU A 21 10.78 9.98 2.65
N GLU A 22 11.18 10.18 1.40
CA GLU A 22 11.91 11.39 0.96
C GLU A 22 11.03 12.65 0.97
N MET A 23 9.73 12.48 1.20
CA MET A 23 8.72 13.52 1.21
C MET A 23 8.03 13.61 2.58
N SER A 24 7.79 14.84 3.06
CA SER A 24 7.06 15.05 4.30
C SER A 24 5.60 14.55 4.21
N PHE A 25 5.04 14.14 5.35
CA PHE A 25 3.66 13.65 5.44
C PHE A 25 2.65 14.65 4.87
N GLU A 26 2.73 15.93 5.25
CA GLU A 26 1.82 16.97 4.73
C GLU A 26 1.89 17.13 3.21
N LYS A 27 3.10 17.01 2.64
CA LYS A 27 3.28 17.09 1.19
C LYS A 27 2.74 15.84 0.49
N ALA A 28 2.91 14.66 1.09
CA ALA A 28 2.33 13.41 0.58
C ALA A 28 0.80 13.46 0.61
N LYS A 29 0.23 13.86 1.74
CA LYS A 29 -1.21 14.05 1.92
C LYS A 29 -1.78 15.00 0.89
N SER A 30 -1.20 16.20 0.75
CA SER A 30 -1.67 17.17 -0.25
C SER A 30 -1.60 16.65 -1.69
N LYS A 31 -0.57 15.86 -2.03
CA LYS A 31 -0.34 15.34 -3.38
C LYS A 31 -1.26 14.18 -3.74
N TYR A 32 -1.52 13.26 -2.80
CA TYR A 32 -2.10 11.95 -3.12
C TYR A 32 -3.53 11.77 -2.61
N LEU A 33 -3.99 12.52 -1.60
CA LEU A 33 -5.25 12.21 -0.90
C LEU A 33 -6.47 12.11 -1.83
N LYS A 34 -6.51 12.91 -2.90
CA LYS A 34 -7.60 12.93 -3.87
C LYS A 34 -7.34 12.13 -5.16
N LYS A 35 -6.22 11.41 -5.23
CA LYS A 35 -5.87 10.62 -6.41
C LYS A 35 -6.53 9.25 -6.38
N TYR A 36 -6.67 8.66 -7.56
CA TYR A 36 -7.24 7.34 -7.80
C TYR A 36 -6.12 6.33 -8.09
N PRO A 37 -5.64 5.57 -7.08
CA PRO A 37 -4.62 4.56 -7.28
C PRO A 37 -5.09 3.47 -8.24
N LEU A 38 -4.23 3.12 -9.19
CA LEU A 38 -4.48 2.10 -10.22
C LEU A 38 -3.33 1.09 -10.24
N ARG A 39 -3.63 -0.18 -10.04
CA ARG A 39 -2.64 -1.27 -10.18
C ARG A 39 -2.15 -1.33 -11.62
N LEU A 40 -0.84 -1.51 -11.77
CA LEU A 40 -0.19 -1.69 -13.08
C LEU A 40 -0.01 -3.16 -13.46
N THR A 41 -0.27 -4.08 -12.53
CA THR A 41 -0.24 -5.52 -12.76
C THR A 41 -1.46 -6.20 -12.16
N GLU A 42 -2.04 -7.12 -12.92
CA GLU A 42 -3.08 -8.05 -12.44
C GLU A 42 -2.51 -9.44 -12.17
N LEU A 43 -1.19 -9.60 -12.23
CA LEU A 43 -0.52 -10.83 -11.82
C LEU A 43 -0.29 -10.83 -10.31
N TRP A 44 -1.32 -11.22 -9.58
CA TRP A 44 -1.24 -11.45 -8.16
C TRP A 44 -2.05 -12.68 -7.76
N ARG A 45 -1.70 -13.26 -6.61
CA ARG A 45 -2.41 -14.41 -6.05
C ARG A 45 -2.51 -14.26 -4.54
N GLU A 46 -3.69 -14.54 -4.01
CA GLU A 46 -3.90 -14.71 -2.58
C GLU A 46 -3.42 -16.10 -2.13
N ASN A 47 -2.64 -16.12 -1.05
CA ASN A 47 -2.38 -17.31 -0.27
C ASN A 47 -3.28 -17.29 0.98
N LYS A 48 -4.38 -18.03 0.91
CA LYS A 48 -5.38 -18.11 1.99
C LYS A 48 -4.87 -18.82 3.25
N GLU A 49 -3.90 -19.73 3.11
CA GLU A 49 -3.34 -20.46 4.25
C GLU A 49 -2.47 -19.54 5.10
N GLU A 50 -1.74 -18.63 4.46
CA GLU A 50 -0.83 -17.69 5.12
C GLU A 50 -1.44 -16.30 5.32
N ASN A 51 -2.70 -16.08 4.90
CA ASN A 51 -3.35 -14.76 4.86
C ASN A 51 -2.47 -13.66 4.23
N THR A 52 -1.82 -14.01 3.11
CA THR A 52 -0.90 -13.12 2.41
C THR A 52 -1.23 -13.04 0.93
N MET A 53 -0.65 -12.07 0.25
CA MET A 53 -0.74 -11.93 -1.20
C MET A 53 0.65 -11.92 -1.80
N LEU A 54 0.80 -12.56 -2.95
CA LEU A 54 1.98 -12.48 -3.78
C LEU A 54 1.64 -11.65 -5.03
N ILE A 55 2.38 -10.57 -5.27
CA ILE A 55 2.33 -9.81 -6.52
C ILE A 55 3.58 -10.13 -7.32
N MET A 56 3.42 -10.38 -8.61
CA MET A 56 4.51 -10.57 -9.54
C MET A 56 4.64 -9.33 -10.43
N ASP A 57 5.82 -8.72 -10.41
CA ASP A 57 6.21 -7.77 -11.43
C ASP A 57 6.65 -8.54 -12.69
N GLN A 58 6.00 -8.27 -13.82
CA GLN A 58 6.30 -8.93 -15.08
C GLN A 58 7.66 -8.54 -15.63
N GLU A 59 8.10 -7.29 -15.40
CA GLU A 59 9.33 -6.79 -16.00
C GLU A 59 10.56 -7.31 -15.26
N SER A 60 10.57 -7.24 -13.94
CA SER A 60 11.70 -7.69 -13.12
C SER A 60 11.66 -9.17 -12.75
N ALA A 61 10.52 -9.85 -12.93
CA ALA A 61 10.21 -11.15 -12.36
C ALA A 61 10.35 -11.21 -10.82
N GLU A 62 10.34 -10.06 -10.14
CA GLU A 62 10.33 -10.01 -8.67
C GLU A 62 8.94 -10.35 -8.14
N THR A 63 8.91 -11.06 -7.00
CA THR A 63 7.68 -11.37 -6.27
C THR A 63 7.67 -10.61 -4.95
N PHE A 64 6.57 -9.92 -4.67
CA PHE A 64 6.36 -9.15 -3.46
C PHE A 64 5.28 -9.79 -2.60
N LYS A 65 5.59 -10.02 -1.32
CA LYS A 65 4.64 -10.59 -0.36
C LYS A 65 4.03 -9.49 0.51
N PHE A 66 2.71 -9.46 0.56
CA PHE A 66 1.94 -8.52 1.37
C PHE A 66 1.11 -9.25 2.42
N ASN A 67 0.86 -8.59 3.54
CA ASN A 67 -0.06 -9.07 4.56
C ASN A 67 -1.53 -8.79 4.17
N ILE A 68 -2.45 -9.22 5.03
CA ILE A 68 -3.89 -9.10 4.80
C ILE A 68 -4.35 -7.64 4.59
N SER A 69 -3.82 -6.70 5.37
CA SER A 69 -4.23 -5.30 5.28
C SER A 69 -3.75 -4.63 3.99
N ALA A 70 -2.52 -4.95 3.57
CA ALA A 70 -1.98 -4.50 2.29
C ALA A 70 -2.68 -5.18 1.09
N LEU A 71 -3.14 -6.43 1.24
CA LEU A 71 -4.01 -7.09 0.27
C LEU A 71 -5.35 -6.35 0.10
N GLU A 72 -6.02 -5.98 1.20
CA GLU A 72 -7.27 -5.23 1.12
C GLU A 72 -7.07 -3.85 0.44
N MET A 73 -6.02 -3.11 0.82
CA MET A 73 -5.67 -1.87 0.11
C MET A 73 -5.40 -2.11 -1.37
N TRP A 74 -4.63 -3.15 -1.71
CA TRP A 74 -4.30 -3.49 -3.09
C TRP A 74 -5.55 -3.77 -3.93
N LYS A 75 -6.55 -4.49 -3.40
CA LYS A 75 -7.82 -4.77 -4.10
C LYS A 75 -8.58 -3.49 -4.47
N MET A 76 -8.48 -2.45 -3.65
CA MET A 76 -9.14 -1.17 -3.91
C MET A 76 -8.39 -0.27 -4.91
N CYS A 77 -7.15 -0.60 -5.28
CA CYS A 77 -6.36 0.14 -6.26
C CYS A 77 -6.79 -0.14 -7.72
N ASN A 78 -8.08 -0.05 -8.04
CA ASN A 78 -8.63 -0.29 -9.38
C ASN A 78 -8.92 1.01 -10.17
N GLY A 79 -8.59 2.17 -9.61
CA GLY A 79 -8.90 3.48 -10.20
C GLY A 79 -10.36 3.96 -9.98
N ASP A 80 -11.14 3.29 -9.14
CA ASP A 80 -12.53 3.68 -8.83
C ASP A 80 -12.68 4.32 -7.43
N HIS A 81 -11.65 4.22 -6.60
CA HIS A 81 -11.63 4.75 -5.24
C HIS A 81 -10.49 5.75 -5.07
N THR A 82 -10.75 6.85 -4.36
CA THR A 82 -9.67 7.78 -3.98
C THR A 82 -8.84 7.21 -2.82
N VAL A 83 -7.65 7.76 -2.60
CA VAL A 83 -6.85 7.44 -1.39
C VAL A 83 -7.66 7.69 -0.11
N GLU A 84 -8.43 8.77 -0.04
CA GLU A 84 -9.30 9.06 1.10
C GLU A 84 -10.36 7.97 1.33
N ASP A 85 -11.02 7.50 0.26
CA ASP A 85 -12.01 6.41 0.35
C ASP A 85 -11.37 5.13 0.89
N ILE A 86 -10.17 4.82 0.42
CA ILE A 86 -9.41 3.64 0.87
C ILE A 86 -9.05 3.78 2.35
N VAL A 87 -8.54 4.93 2.78
CA VAL A 87 -8.21 5.16 4.20
C VAL A 87 -9.45 5.03 5.06
N GLN A 88 -10.58 5.61 4.65
CA GLN A 88 -11.84 5.48 5.39
C GLN A 88 -12.30 4.03 5.47
N HIS A 89 -12.18 3.27 4.38
CA HIS A 89 -12.48 1.83 4.37
C HIS A 89 -11.57 1.07 5.36
N MET A 90 -10.26 1.30 5.32
CA MET A 90 -9.30 0.65 6.21
C MET A 90 -9.56 1.00 7.68
N CYS A 91 -9.93 2.24 7.99
CA CYS A 91 -10.32 2.64 9.35
C CYS A 91 -11.56 1.89 9.84
N ASN A 92 -12.52 1.62 8.95
CA ASN A 92 -13.75 0.89 9.30
C ASN A 92 -13.49 -0.61 9.47
N THR A 93 -12.54 -1.17 8.72
CA THR A 93 -12.17 -2.59 8.78
C THR A 93 -11.27 -2.91 9.97
N MET A 94 -10.49 -1.94 10.46
CA MET A 94 -9.62 -2.08 11.62
C MET A 94 -10.26 -1.47 12.86
N ASP A 95 -10.76 -2.31 13.77
CA ASP A 95 -11.36 -1.87 15.03
C ASP A 95 -10.45 -0.87 15.76
N ASN A 96 -10.93 0.37 15.92
CA ASN A 96 -10.26 1.49 16.60
C ASN A 96 -8.99 2.05 15.93
N ALA A 97 -8.82 1.89 14.62
CA ALA A 97 -7.69 2.52 13.94
C ALA A 97 -7.84 4.05 13.84
N HIS A 98 -6.79 4.78 14.21
CA HIS A 98 -6.75 6.23 14.07
C HIS A 98 -6.51 6.64 12.61
N TYR A 99 -7.36 7.51 12.09
CA TYR A 99 -7.34 7.95 10.69
C TYR A 99 -5.95 8.43 10.23
N GLU A 100 -5.24 9.23 11.03
CA GLU A 100 -3.92 9.74 10.65
C GLU A 100 -2.87 8.64 10.52
N THR A 101 -2.90 7.65 11.42
CA THR A 101 -1.99 6.48 11.34
C THR A 101 -2.28 5.66 10.08
N VAL A 102 -3.56 5.38 9.81
CA VAL A 102 -3.96 4.64 8.61
C VAL A 102 -3.59 5.42 7.34
N LEU A 103 -3.81 6.73 7.33
CA LEU A 103 -3.43 7.59 6.20
C LEU A 103 -1.91 7.56 5.97
N GLN A 104 -1.11 7.71 7.02
CA GLN A 104 0.34 7.68 6.91
C GLN A 104 0.85 6.35 6.36
N ASP A 105 0.35 5.24 6.88
CA ASP A 105 0.74 3.91 6.42
C ASP A 105 0.25 3.64 4.98
N THR A 106 -0.96 4.08 4.63
CA THR A 106 -1.50 3.98 3.26
C THR A 106 -0.65 4.76 2.27
N LEU A 107 -0.27 6.00 2.60
CA LEU A 107 0.60 6.81 1.75
C LEU A 107 1.99 6.19 1.61
N GLY A 108 2.57 5.68 2.71
CA GLY A 108 3.85 4.96 2.69
C GLY A 108 3.80 3.73 1.80
N PHE A 109 2.70 2.96 1.87
CA PHE A 109 2.46 1.81 1.01
C PHE A 109 2.35 2.21 -0.46
N PHE A 110 1.52 3.19 -0.82
CA PHE A 110 1.35 3.62 -2.22
C PHE A 110 2.61 4.22 -2.81
N MET A 111 3.35 5.03 -2.05
CA MET A 111 4.64 5.55 -2.51
C MET A 111 5.67 4.43 -2.72
N THR A 112 5.60 3.37 -1.92
CA THR A 112 6.46 2.18 -2.14
C THR A 112 6.07 1.46 -3.42
N LEU A 113 4.78 1.25 -3.67
CA LEU A 113 4.31 0.60 -4.89
C LEU A 113 4.61 1.43 -6.15
N GLU A 114 4.44 2.75 -6.08
CA GLU A 114 4.80 3.67 -7.16
C GLU A 114 6.30 3.61 -7.48
N LYS A 115 7.17 3.56 -6.46
CA LYS A 115 8.62 3.38 -6.64
C LYS A 115 9.01 2.01 -7.21
N LEU A 116 8.13 1.02 -7.12
CA LEU A 116 8.32 -0.32 -7.66
C LEU A 116 7.61 -0.52 -9.00
N ASP A 117 7.05 0.54 -9.60
CA ASP A 117 6.27 0.50 -10.84
C ASP A 117 5.09 -0.50 -10.78
N LEU A 118 4.56 -0.77 -9.57
CA LEU A 118 3.40 -1.63 -9.35
C LEU A 118 2.08 -0.85 -9.30
N LEU A 119 2.16 0.47 -9.10
CA LEU A 119 1.02 1.35 -8.92
C LEU A 119 1.20 2.63 -9.73
N GLY A 120 0.16 2.99 -10.47
CA GLY A 120 -0.01 4.27 -11.13
C GLY A 120 -1.19 5.06 -10.56
N TRP A 121 -1.53 6.16 -11.22
CA TRP A 121 -2.63 7.03 -10.85
C TRP A 121 -3.50 7.28 -12.07
N LYS A 122 -4.82 7.12 -11.93
CA LYS A 122 -5.78 7.52 -12.95
C LYS A 122 -5.96 9.04 -12.86
N ASP A 123 -5.93 9.69 -14.02
CA ASP A 123 -6.25 11.11 -14.14
C ASP A 123 -7.77 11.30 -14.02
N ASP A 124 -8.18 12.37 -13.31
CA ASP A 124 -9.58 12.81 -13.18
C ASP A 124 -10.18 13.28 -14.52
#